data_AF-A0AAV7R705-F1
#
_entry.id   AF-A0AAV7R705-F1
#
_cell.length_a   1.000
_cell.length_b   1.000
_cell.length_c   1.000
_cell.angle_alpha   90.00
_cell.angle_beta   90.00
_cell.angle_gamma   90.00
#
_symmetry.space_group_name_H-M   'P 1'
#
loop_
_entity.id
_entity.type
_entity.pdbx_description
1 polymer ?
#
loop_
_entity_poly.entity_id
_entity_poly.type
_entity_poly.pdbx_seq_one_letter_code
_entity_poly.pdbx_strand_id
1 'polypeptide(L)'
;MERTPFRFCPKCHMMFPIHDEVDYKQSLVLHCPPEYHKSLVSPILGPLFSYLHLRLTQKWQIINQRNTLSEESTAEDNPESQEMLEEQLIRLLTREVIDLLIACCVSKKGTDTSVGTAEGDDDEMMATEAQPPPAPASAELSELGLCLMKEEEVCSALLITTFTSLVWNDTIACQRTTTQLCWPLLRQAISAGTMMSDAATWFFTIVLKGLQVHGQHDVCMAALVNLAFQIYENLRPHFVELKSVMEQIPDIQLDSLEQFDAKLLIPTPAGKPVDKRKKDHFRRLISGCIGKPLGEQFRKEVHIKNLPSLFRKLKSVQELEVDQPLASTEEDECVLTNLFEP
;
A
#
# COMPACT_ATOMS: atom_id res chain seq x y z
N MET A 1 9.32 40.66 -13.75
CA MET A 1 9.28 39.59 -14.77
C MET A 1 10.71 39.12 -15.05
N GLU A 2 11.20 38.21 -14.23
CA GLU A 2 12.42 37.47 -14.58
C GLU A 2 12.02 36.34 -15.55
N ARG A 3 12.84 36.09 -16.56
CA ARG A 3 12.63 34.97 -17.48
C ARG A 3 13.37 33.76 -16.90
N THR A 4 12.65 32.72 -16.49
CA THR A 4 13.24 31.40 -16.25
C THR A 4 14.06 31.02 -17.47
N PRO A 5 15.37 30.71 -17.35
CA PRO A 5 16.17 30.34 -18.49
C PRO A 5 15.75 28.95 -19.00
N PHE A 6 15.91 28.67 -20.28
CA PHE A 6 15.53 27.40 -20.90
C PHE A 6 16.72 26.76 -21.63
N ARG A 7 16.82 25.43 -21.57
CA ARG A 7 17.86 24.63 -22.25
C ARG A 7 17.25 23.81 -23.38
N PHE A 8 17.71 24.05 -24.60
CA PHE A 8 17.36 23.23 -25.76
C PHE A 8 18.06 21.87 -25.73
N CYS A 9 17.34 20.78 -26.03
CA CYS A 9 17.88 19.44 -26.15
C CYS A 9 17.88 18.96 -27.61
N PRO A 10 19.04 18.87 -28.29
CA PRO A 10 19.12 18.49 -29.71
C PRO A 10 18.60 17.07 -30.03
N LYS A 11 18.48 16.18 -29.04
CA LYS A 11 18.00 14.79 -29.26
C LYS A 11 16.48 14.68 -29.38
N CYS A 12 15.73 15.57 -28.75
CA CYS A 12 14.26 15.56 -28.77
C CYS A 12 13.65 16.89 -29.26
N HIS A 13 14.47 17.87 -29.65
CA HIS A 13 14.05 19.19 -30.16
C HIS A 13 13.19 20.03 -29.20
N MET A 14 13.18 19.69 -27.90
CA MET A 14 12.44 20.40 -26.86
C MET A 14 13.29 21.41 -26.08
N MET A 15 12.64 22.41 -25.48
CA MET A 15 13.22 23.36 -24.54
C MET A 15 12.73 23.06 -23.12
N PHE A 16 13.65 22.74 -22.21
CA PHE A 16 13.34 22.45 -20.81
C PHE A 16 13.63 23.69 -19.94
N PRO A 17 12.78 24.06 -18.98
CA PRO A 17 13.07 25.13 -18.04
C PRO A 17 14.26 24.74 -17.14
N ILE A 18 15.21 25.65 -16.99
CA ILE A 18 16.31 25.53 -16.04
C ILE A 18 15.81 26.12 -14.72
N HIS A 19 15.35 25.23 -13.85
CA HIS A 19 15.28 25.48 -12.41
C HIS A 19 16.53 24.90 -11.75
N ASP A 20 17.08 25.60 -10.77
CA ASP A 20 18.31 25.20 -10.10
C ASP A 20 18.17 23.82 -9.44
N GLU A 21 19.13 22.94 -9.74
CA GLU A 21 19.26 21.54 -9.28
C GLU A 21 18.02 20.62 -9.41
N VAL A 22 17.03 20.97 -10.26
CA VAL A 22 15.83 20.12 -10.44
C VAL A 22 16.14 18.82 -11.21
N ASP A 23 15.71 17.70 -10.62
CA ASP A 23 15.90 16.33 -11.13
C ASP A 23 15.56 16.17 -12.63
N TYR A 24 16.59 15.77 -13.38
CA TYR A 24 16.53 15.55 -14.82
C TYR A 24 15.54 14.44 -15.21
N LYS A 25 15.25 13.46 -14.34
CA LYS A 25 14.30 12.37 -14.65
C LYS A 25 12.86 12.85 -14.62
N GLN A 26 12.42 13.46 -13.53
CA GLN A 26 11.08 14.06 -13.46
C GLN A 26 10.91 15.14 -14.55
N SER A 27 11.94 15.96 -14.79
CA SER A 27 11.89 17.04 -15.79
C SER A 27 11.68 16.55 -17.23
N LEU A 28 12.29 15.43 -17.65
CA LEU A 28 12.07 14.90 -19.01
C LEU A 28 10.61 14.46 -19.23
N VAL A 29 9.99 13.84 -18.24
CA VAL A 29 8.63 13.30 -18.37
C VAL A 29 7.58 14.40 -18.26
N LEU A 30 7.69 15.26 -17.23
CA LEU A 30 6.71 16.32 -16.93
C LEU A 30 6.62 17.41 -18.02
N HIS A 31 7.69 17.62 -18.79
CA HIS A 31 7.72 18.62 -19.87
C HIS A 31 7.58 18.02 -21.28
N CYS A 32 7.24 16.73 -21.42
CA CYS A 32 7.07 16.09 -22.72
C CYS A 32 5.65 16.31 -23.28
N PRO A 33 5.47 16.92 -24.47
CA PRO A 33 4.16 17.05 -25.12
C PRO A 33 3.49 15.70 -25.39
N PRO A 34 2.15 15.60 -25.31
CA PRO A 34 1.40 14.35 -25.56
C PRO A 34 1.74 13.65 -26.88
N GLU A 35 2.03 14.41 -27.93
CA GLU A 35 2.45 13.92 -29.25
C GLU A 35 3.68 12.99 -29.20
N TYR A 36 4.57 13.18 -28.22
CA TYR A 36 5.79 12.39 -28.04
C TYR A 36 5.68 11.31 -26.95
N HIS A 37 4.52 11.16 -26.29
CA HIS A 37 4.37 10.17 -25.21
C HIS A 37 4.59 8.74 -25.73
N LYS A 38 3.90 8.33 -26.79
CA LYS A 38 4.06 6.97 -27.36
C LYS A 38 5.40 6.76 -28.09
N SER A 39 5.98 7.80 -28.68
CA SER A 39 7.20 7.67 -29.52
C SER A 39 8.51 7.82 -28.75
N LEU A 40 8.51 8.53 -27.62
CA LEU A 40 9.71 8.80 -26.80
C LEU A 40 9.54 8.33 -25.35
N VAL A 41 8.39 8.56 -24.71
CA VAL A 41 8.23 8.33 -23.26
C VAL A 41 7.99 6.86 -22.94
N SER A 42 6.96 6.22 -23.52
CA SER A 42 6.65 4.81 -23.26
C SER A 42 7.83 3.85 -23.52
N PRO A 43 8.59 3.96 -24.64
CA PRO A 43 9.73 3.09 -24.92
C PRO A 43 10.92 3.24 -23.95
N ILE A 44 11.02 4.38 -23.24
CA ILE A 44 12.02 4.61 -22.20
C ILE A 44 11.49 4.14 -20.83
N LEU A 45 10.24 4.46 -20.50
CA LEU A 45 9.67 4.19 -19.19
C LEU A 45 9.40 2.70 -18.93
N GLY A 46 8.96 1.92 -19.94
CA GLY A 46 8.73 0.48 -19.78
C GLY A 46 9.97 -0.27 -19.24
N PRO A 47 11.09 -0.29 -19.98
CA PRO A 47 12.34 -0.91 -19.54
C PRO A 47 12.89 -0.32 -18.23
N LEU A 48 12.70 0.99 -18.01
CA LEU A 48 13.12 1.66 -16.79
C LEU A 48 12.34 1.16 -15.56
N PHE A 49 11.01 1.09 -15.63
CA PHE A 49 10.18 0.59 -14.52
C PHE A 49 10.45 -0.90 -14.25
N SER A 50 10.57 -1.74 -15.28
CA SER A 50 10.93 -3.15 -15.11
C SER A 50 12.28 -3.34 -14.43
N TYR A 51 13.30 -2.54 -14.78
CA TYR A 51 14.60 -2.56 -14.12
C TYR A 51 14.53 -2.07 -12.66
N LEU A 52 13.81 -0.97 -12.41
CA LEU A 52 13.64 -0.42 -11.07
C LEU A 52 12.89 -1.38 -10.13
N HIS A 53 11.84 -2.03 -10.63
CA HIS A 53 11.12 -3.09 -9.92
C HIS A 53 12.06 -4.22 -9.52
N LEU A 54 12.76 -4.83 -10.50
CA LEU A 54 13.65 -5.96 -10.26
C LEU A 54 14.72 -5.61 -9.22
N ARG A 55 15.36 -4.44 -9.36
CA ARG A 55 16.41 -3.96 -8.46
C ARG A 55 15.90 -3.66 -7.05
N LEU A 56 14.74 -3.02 -6.92
CA LEU A 56 14.15 -2.72 -5.60
C LEU A 56 13.67 -4.00 -4.92
N THR A 57 12.98 -4.90 -5.62
CA THR A 57 12.56 -6.20 -5.08
C THR A 57 13.75 -7.01 -4.58
N GLN A 58 14.83 -7.12 -5.36
CA GLN A 58 16.06 -7.81 -4.95
C GLN A 58 16.70 -7.19 -3.69
N LYS A 59 16.82 -5.86 -3.62
CA LYS A 59 17.42 -5.19 -2.45
C LYS A 59 16.52 -5.25 -1.21
N TRP A 60 15.20 -5.17 -1.36
CA TRP A 60 14.26 -5.35 -0.24
C TRP A 60 14.21 -6.81 0.25
N GLN A 61 14.36 -7.81 -0.62
CA GLN A 61 14.52 -9.20 -0.21
C GLN A 61 15.75 -9.39 0.70
N ILE A 62 16.90 -8.80 0.33
CA ILE A 62 18.13 -8.86 1.14
C ILE A 62 17.95 -8.15 2.49
N ILE A 63 17.35 -6.96 2.50
CA ILE A 63 17.08 -6.21 3.74
C ILE A 63 16.15 -7.01 4.67
N ASN A 64 15.06 -7.57 4.15
CA ASN A 64 14.12 -8.35 4.95
C ASN A 64 14.77 -9.63 5.50
N GLN A 65 15.56 -10.35 4.70
CA GLN A 65 16.30 -11.55 5.13
C GLN A 65 17.34 -11.25 6.21
N ARG A 66 18.05 -10.11 6.14
CA ARG A 66 18.94 -9.68 7.24
C ARG A 66 18.14 -9.46 8.52
N ASN A 67 17.02 -8.75 8.42
CA ASN A 67 16.23 -8.36 9.58
C ASN A 67 15.56 -9.56 10.30
N THR A 68 15.39 -10.71 9.63
CA THR A 68 14.94 -11.97 10.27
C THR A 68 16.06 -12.86 10.79
N LEU A 69 17.32 -12.64 10.38
CA LEU A 69 18.49 -13.45 10.77
C LEU A 69 19.40 -12.79 11.81
N SER A 70 19.17 -11.52 12.14
CA SER A 70 20.06 -10.70 12.97
C SER A 70 20.07 -11.05 14.48
N GLU A 71 19.36 -12.09 14.93
CA GLU A 71 19.26 -12.42 16.36
C GLU A 71 20.45 -13.21 16.94
N GLU A 72 21.36 -13.78 16.11
CA GLU A 72 22.40 -14.72 16.59
C GLU A 72 23.87 -14.26 16.43
N SER A 73 24.17 -13.16 15.72
CA SER A 73 25.56 -12.80 15.35
C SER A 73 26.25 -11.79 16.28
N THR A 74 27.04 -12.27 17.26
CA THR A 74 27.99 -11.41 18.00
C THR A 74 29.32 -11.27 17.22
N ALA A 75 29.44 -10.22 16.39
CA ALA A 75 30.66 -9.93 15.63
C ALA A 75 31.13 -8.48 15.87
N GLU A 76 32.32 -8.32 16.48
CA GLU A 76 32.96 -7.01 16.69
C GLU A 76 33.63 -6.51 15.40
N ASP A 77 32.85 -5.84 14.56
CA ASP A 77 33.35 -5.01 13.46
C ASP A 77 32.34 -3.86 13.22
N ASN A 78 32.47 -3.08 12.14
CA ASN A 78 31.55 -1.97 11.84
C ASN A 78 30.53 -2.23 10.68
N PRO A 79 29.94 -3.44 10.48
CA PRO A 79 29.04 -3.67 9.35
C PRO A 79 27.71 -2.95 9.53
N GLU A 80 27.19 -2.89 10.77
CA GLU A 80 25.87 -2.34 11.12
C GLU A 80 25.66 -0.91 10.56
N SER A 81 26.68 -0.06 10.61
CA SER A 81 26.58 1.32 10.11
C SER A 81 26.57 1.41 8.58
N GLN A 82 27.30 0.55 7.86
CA GLN A 82 27.19 0.43 6.40
C GLN A 82 25.83 -0.19 6.02
N GLU A 83 25.36 -1.16 6.80
CA GLU A 83 24.13 -1.90 6.58
C GLU A 83 22.86 -1.05 6.76
N MET A 84 22.88 -0.15 7.74
CA MET A 84 21.88 0.93 7.90
C MET A 84 21.97 1.96 6.77
N LEU A 85 23.17 2.35 6.34
CA LEU A 85 23.36 3.30 5.23
C LEU A 85 22.81 2.74 3.90
N GLU A 86 23.11 1.48 3.58
CA GLU A 86 22.55 0.82 2.38
C GLU A 86 21.02 0.71 2.46
N GLU A 87 20.45 0.35 3.61
CA GLU A 87 18.99 0.32 3.77
C GLU A 87 18.38 1.72 3.57
N GLN A 88 18.96 2.76 4.17
CA GLN A 88 18.46 4.13 4.04
C GLN A 88 18.57 4.65 2.60
N LEU A 89 19.59 4.26 1.84
CA LEU A 89 19.70 4.55 0.41
C LEU A 89 18.62 3.83 -0.42
N ILE A 90 18.25 2.59 -0.06
CA ILE A 90 17.15 1.85 -0.71
C ILE A 90 15.79 2.44 -0.34
N ARG A 91 15.59 2.92 0.89
CA ARG A 91 14.40 3.67 1.32
C ARG A 91 14.22 4.96 0.52
N LEU A 92 15.29 5.73 0.34
CA LEU A 92 15.28 6.94 -0.50
C LEU A 92 14.99 6.61 -1.97
N LEU A 93 15.71 5.65 -2.56
CA LEU A 93 15.50 5.23 -3.95
C LEU A 93 14.07 4.71 -4.17
N THR A 94 13.49 3.99 -3.21
CA THR A 94 12.10 3.53 -3.27
C THR A 94 11.14 4.71 -3.38
N ARG A 95 11.31 5.73 -2.54
CA ARG A 95 10.46 6.93 -2.55
C ARG A 95 10.59 7.70 -3.87
N GLU A 96 11.80 7.91 -4.38
CA GLU A 96 12.02 8.57 -5.70
C GLU A 96 11.37 7.79 -6.86
N VAL A 97 11.31 6.45 -6.79
CA VAL A 97 10.59 5.64 -7.78
C VAL A 97 9.07 5.80 -7.65
N ILE A 98 8.52 5.84 -6.44
CA ILE A 98 7.09 6.12 -6.22
C ILE A 98 6.72 7.54 -6.68
N ASP A 99 7.59 8.52 -6.44
CA ASP A 99 7.37 9.91 -6.85
C ASP A 99 7.43 10.07 -8.36
N LEU A 100 8.35 9.37 -9.04
CA LEU A 100 8.36 9.27 -10.50
C LEU A 100 7.09 8.59 -11.02
N LEU A 101 6.62 7.50 -10.41
CA LEU A 101 5.38 6.82 -10.81
C LEU A 101 4.15 7.73 -10.65
N ILE A 102 4.04 8.47 -9.53
CA ILE A 102 3.00 9.48 -9.30
C ILE A 102 3.07 10.57 -10.38
N ALA A 103 4.26 11.11 -10.64
CA ALA A 103 4.48 12.16 -11.65
C ALA A 103 4.15 11.70 -13.08
N CYS A 104 4.37 10.42 -13.40
CA CYS A 104 3.99 9.85 -14.69
C CYS A 104 2.49 9.62 -14.82
N CYS A 105 1.85 9.09 -13.77
CA CYS A 105 0.53 8.47 -13.89
C CYS A 105 -0.63 9.32 -13.37
N VAL A 106 -0.40 10.27 -12.47
CA VAL A 106 -1.46 10.93 -11.69
C VAL A 106 -1.57 12.42 -12.01
N SER A 107 -2.78 12.88 -12.30
CA SER A 107 -3.08 14.30 -12.41
C SER A 107 -3.02 14.97 -11.04
N LYS A 108 -2.04 15.85 -10.81
CA LYS A 108 -2.12 16.83 -9.72
C LYS A 108 -3.31 17.75 -10.00
N LYS A 109 -4.42 17.57 -9.27
CA LYS A 109 -5.62 18.40 -9.43
C LYS A 109 -5.28 19.84 -9.06
N GLY A 110 -5.15 20.69 -10.07
CA GLY A 110 -4.74 22.08 -9.89
C GLY A 110 -5.76 22.87 -9.09
N THR A 111 -5.28 23.71 -8.17
CA THR A 111 -5.94 24.98 -7.90
C THR A 111 -5.70 25.87 -9.12
N ASP A 112 -6.66 25.86 -10.04
CA ASP A 112 -6.60 26.66 -11.26
C ASP A 112 -6.39 28.14 -10.92
N THR A 113 -5.19 28.64 -11.21
CA THR A 113 -4.85 30.06 -11.07
C THR A 113 -5.49 30.79 -12.24
N SER A 114 -6.78 31.05 -12.10
CA SER A 114 -7.59 31.74 -13.09
C SER A 114 -7.08 33.17 -13.29
N VAL A 115 -6.58 33.44 -14.49
CA VAL A 115 -6.16 34.79 -14.90
C VAL A 115 -7.42 35.62 -15.16
N GLY A 116 -7.85 36.41 -14.16
CA GLY A 116 -9.15 37.08 -14.17
C GLY A 116 -9.29 38.28 -13.23
N THR A 117 -8.54 39.36 -13.54
CA THR A 117 -8.79 40.77 -13.18
C THR A 117 -9.89 41.14 -12.15
N ALA A 118 -9.49 41.68 -11.00
CA ALA A 118 -10.18 42.77 -10.28
C ALA A 118 -9.21 43.46 -9.28
N GLU A 119 -9.51 44.70 -8.88
CA GLU A 119 -8.79 45.47 -7.85
C GLU A 119 -9.72 45.76 -6.66
N GLY A 120 -9.16 45.91 -5.45
CA GLY A 120 -9.89 46.23 -4.21
C GLY A 120 -10.60 45.02 -3.56
N ASP A 121 -10.97 45.08 -2.28
CA ASP A 121 -10.65 46.04 -1.21
C ASP A 121 -10.71 45.32 0.16
N ASP A 122 -10.26 45.97 1.24
CA ASP A 122 -10.15 45.38 2.59
C ASP A 122 -11.42 45.64 3.45
N ASP A 123 -12.07 44.59 3.98
CA ASP A 123 -13.02 44.71 5.09
C ASP A 123 -13.27 43.38 5.84
N GLU A 124 -13.76 43.46 7.08
CA GLU A 124 -13.84 42.36 8.05
C GLU A 124 -15.17 41.57 8.09
N MET A 125 -15.14 40.44 8.81
CA MET A 125 -16.28 39.69 9.40
C MET A 125 -17.31 39.04 8.47
N MET A 126 -17.37 37.70 8.48
CA MET A 126 -18.34 36.97 9.33
C MET A 126 -18.17 35.45 9.21
N ALA A 127 -18.63 34.70 10.23
CA ALA A 127 -18.63 33.24 10.20
C ALA A 127 -19.97 32.71 9.67
N THR A 128 -19.94 31.97 8.55
CA THR A 128 -21.06 31.14 8.09
C THR A 128 -20.61 29.70 7.87
N GLU A 129 -21.24 28.80 8.64
CA GLU A 129 -21.37 27.35 8.48
C GLU A 129 -20.45 26.69 7.43
N ALA A 130 -19.31 26.17 7.91
CA ALA A 130 -18.43 25.34 7.09
C ALA A 130 -19.20 24.08 6.62
N GLN A 131 -19.36 23.95 5.31
CA GLN A 131 -19.91 22.75 4.67
C GLN A 131 -19.12 21.50 5.10
N PRO A 132 -19.74 20.30 5.14
CA PRO A 132 -19.00 19.07 5.35
C PRO A 132 -17.88 18.98 4.31
N PRO A 133 -16.64 18.60 4.70
CA PRO A 133 -15.49 18.66 3.80
C PRO A 133 -15.77 17.83 2.54
N PRO A 134 -15.43 18.34 1.35
CA PRO A 134 -15.68 17.62 0.11
C PRO A 134 -15.01 16.24 0.19
N ALA A 135 -15.77 15.20 -0.16
CA ALA A 135 -15.26 13.83 -0.15
C ALA A 135 -13.93 13.79 -0.93
N PRO A 136 -12.88 13.12 -0.40
CA PRO A 136 -11.54 13.19 -0.96
C PRO A 136 -11.59 12.75 -2.42
N ALA A 137 -11.36 13.72 -3.32
CA ALA A 137 -11.45 13.48 -4.75
C ALA A 137 -10.44 12.38 -5.11
N SER A 138 -10.94 11.24 -5.55
CA SER A 138 -10.08 10.13 -5.96
C SER A 138 -9.11 10.64 -7.01
N ALA A 139 -7.82 10.37 -6.82
CA ALA A 139 -6.80 10.70 -7.81
C ALA A 139 -7.22 10.18 -9.20
N GLU A 140 -7.05 11.00 -10.23
CA GLU A 140 -7.39 10.66 -11.61
C GLU A 140 -6.10 10.48 -12.42
N LEU A 141 -6.12 9.57 -13.39
CA LEU A 141 -4.95 9.36 -14.23
C LEU A 141 -4.69 10.57 -15.13
N SER A 142 -3.41 10.87 -15.34
CA SER A 142 -2.97 11.86 -16.33
C SER A 142 -3.14 11.32 -17.75
N GLU A 143 -3.09 12.20 -18.76
CA GLU A 143 -3.06 11.78 -20.16
C GLU A 143 -1.90 10.81 -20.45
N LEU A 144 -0.74 11.05 -19.83
CA LEU A 144 0.41 10.15 -19.88
C LEU A 144 0.11 8.81 -19.18
N GLY A 145 -0.51 8.81 -17.99
CA GLY A 145 -0.94 7.58 -17.32
C GLY A 145 -1.89 6.75 -18.19
N LEU A 146 -2.87 7.41 -18.83
CA LEU A 146 -3.78 6.80 -19.80
C LEU A 146 -3.10 6.38 -21.11
N CYS A 147 -1.91 6.90 -21.43
CA CYS A 147 -1.08 6.44 -22.54
C CYS A 147 -0.25 5.21 -22.16
N LEU A 148 0.42 5.23 -21.00
CA LEU A 148 1.26 4.14 -20.51
C LEU A 148 0.43 2.88 -20.22
N MET A 149 -0.79 3.04 -19.67
CA MET A 149 -1.71 1.93 -19.38
C MET A 149 -2.28 1.23 -20.65
N LYS A 150 -1.97 1.71 -21.86
CA LYS A 150 -2.36 1.07 -23.13
C LYS A 150 -1.28 0.17 -23.72
N GLU A 151 -0.03 0.31 -23.30
CA GLU A 151 1.07 -0.56 -23.76
C GLU A 151 1.27 -1.69 -22.74
N GLU A 152 1.05 -2.94 -23.14
CA GLU A 152 0.88 -4.08 -22.22
C GLU A 152 2.06 -4.31 -21.25
N GLU A 153 3.29 -4.27 -21.76
CA GLU A 153 4.51 -4.41 -20.95
C GLU A 153 4.65 -3.28 -19.92
N VAL A 154 4.31 -2.05 -20.30
CA VAL A 154 4.41 -0.85 -19.46
C VAL A 154 3.32 -0.87 -18.39
N CYS A 155 2.09 -1.19 -18.78
CA CYS A 155 0.95 -1.38 -17.88
C CYS A 155 1.24 -2.46 -16.83
N SER A 156 1.80 -3.60 -17.25
CA SER A 156 2.22 -4.69 -16.36
C SER A 156 3.31 -4.24 -15.39
N ALA A 157 4.37 -3.59 -15.89
CA ALA A 157 5.44 -3.06 -15.04
C ALA A 157 4.93 -2.01 -14.03
N LEU A 158 4.07 -1.09 -14.46
CA LEU A 158 3.44 -0.08 -13.59
C LEU A 158 2.63 -0.73 -12.47
N LEU A 159 1.72 -1.63 -12.80
CA LEU A 159 0.85 -2.31 -11.85
C LEU A 159 1.64 -3.16 -10.86
N ILE A 160 2.57 -3.98 -11.35
CA ILE A 160 3.39 -4.85 -10.50
C ILE A 160 4.27 -4.01 -9.57
N THR A 161 4.99 -3.00 -10.08
CA THR A 161 5.84 -2.12 -9.24
C THR A 161 5.03 -1.41 -8.16
N THR A 162 3.88 -0.84 -8.56
CA THR A 162 2.98 -0.11 -7.65
C THR A 162 2.53 -1.02 -6.52
N PHE A 163 1.96 -2.18 -6.81
CA PHE A 163 1.38 -3.05 -5.79
C PHE A 163 2.44 -3.80 -4.97
N THR A 164 3.60 -4.18 -5.55
CA THR A 164 4.72 -4.74 -4.76
C THR A 164 5.30 -3.72 -3.77
N SER A 165 5.23 -2.40 -4.06
CA SER A 165 5.71 -1.38 -3.11
C SER A 165 4.94 -1.32 -1.79
N LEU A 166 3.79 -1.99 -1.69
CA LEU A 166 2.99 -2.06 -0.47
C LEU A 166 3.53 -3.05 0.57
N VAL A 167 4.46 -3.93 0.19
CA VAL A 167 5.12 -4.92 1.08
C VAL A 167 6.62 -4.67 1.26
N TRP A 168 7.16 -3.63 0.63
CA TRP A 168 8.48 -3.10 0.96
C TRP A 168 8.37 -2.32 2.28
N ASN A 169 9.31 -2.51 3.20
CA ASN A 169 9.19 -2.03 4.59
C ASN A 169 9.45 -0.51 4.73
N ASP A 170 8.86 0.33 3.86
CA ASP A 170 8.86 1.78 3.93
C ASP A 170 7.44 2.35 4.01
N THR A 171 7.01 2.66 5.23
CA THR A 171 5.67 3.15 5.55
C THR A 171 5.28 4.41 4.77
N ILE A 172 6.22 5.29 4.41
CA ILE A 172 5.95 6.51 3.65
C ILE A 172 5.68 6.18 2.17
N ALA A 173 6.48 5.31 1.57
CA ALA A 173 6.22 4.80 0.22
C ALA A 173 4.85 4.10 0.16
N CYS A 174 4.59 3.16 1.07
CA CYS A 174 3.33 2.43 1.15
C CYS A 174 2.11 3.37 1.28
N GLN A 175 2.15 4.37 2.16
CA GLN A 175 1.08 5.38 2.27
C GLN A 175 0.82 6.10 0.93
N ARG A 176 1.87 6.59 0.27
CA ARG A 176 1.76 7.40 -0.95
C ARG A 176 1.27 6.56 -2.13
N THR A 177 1.82 5.37 -2.33
CA THR A 177 1.36 4.41 -3.35
C THR A 177 -0.12 4.07 -3.15
N THR A 178 -0.51 3.68 -1.94
CA THR A 178 -1.90 3.29 -1.60
C THR A 178 -2.90 4.40 -1.89
N THR A 179 -2.56 5.64 -1.55
CA THR A 179 -3.48 6.79 -1.65
C THR A 179 -3.52 7.45 -3.03
N GLN A 180 -2.46 7.34 -3.83
CA GLN A 180 -2.34 8.10 -5.10
C GLN A 180 -2.28 7.21 -6.36
N LEU A 181 -1.74 5.98 -6.28
CA LEU A 181 -1.46 5.14 -7.46
C LEU A 181 -2.31 3.88 -7.57
N CYS A 182 -2.48 3.12 -6.49
CA CYS A 182 -3.05 1.77 -6.55
C CYS A 182 -4.46 1.74 -7.17
N TRP A 183 -5.37 2.57 -6.65
CA TRP A 183 -6.76 2.57 -7.13
C TRP A 183 -6.92 3.15 -8.56
N PRO A 184 -6.32 4.29 -8.93
CA PRO A 184 -6.47 4.83 -10.30
C PRO A 184 -5.95 3.89 -11.38
N LEU A 185 -4.79 3.26 -11.17
CA LEU A 185 -4.23 2.27 -12.11
C LEU A 185 -5.09 1.01 -12.18
N LEU A 186 -5.51 0.45 -11.04
CA LEU A 186 -6.34 -0.76 -11.03
C LEU A 186 -7.73 -0.50 -11.64
N ARG A 187 -8.37 0.64 -11.34
CA ARG A 187 -9.65 1.04 -11.93
C ARG A 187 -9.55 1.13 -13.46
N GLN A 188 -8.44 1.64 -14.00
CA GLN A 188 -8.20 1.68 -15.44
C GLN A 188 -7.99 0.27 -16.03
N ALA A 189 -7.29 -0.63 -15.32
CA ALA A 189 -7.13 -2.03 -15.75
C ALA A 189 -8.47 -2.80 -15.75
N ILE A 190 -9.31 -2.59 -14.73
CA ILE A 190 -10.70 -3.11 -14.69
C ILE A 190 -11.50 -2.58 -15.88
N SER A 191 -11.42 -1.27 -16.14
CA SER A 191 -12.14 -0.60 -17.23
C SER A 191 -11.69 -1.04 -18.63
N ALA A 192 -10.47 -1.58 -18.77
CA ALA A 192 -9.96 -2.17 -20.00
C ALA A 192 -10.46 -3.61 -20.24
N GLY A 193 -10.98 -4.29 -19.21
CA GLY A 193 -11.56 -5.64 -19.33
C GLY A 193 -10.54 -6.78 -19.53
N THR A 194 -9.24 -6.52 -19.40
CA THR A 194 -8.16 -7.50 -19.66
C THR A 194 -7.68 -8.27 -18.44
N MET A 195 -8.31 -8.08 -17.27
CA MET A 195 -7.85 -8.66 -16.01
C MET A 195 -8.20 -10.16 -15.88
N MET A 196 -7.19 -10.99 -15.60
CA MET A 196 -7.37 -12.41 -15.28
C MET A 196 -7.63 -12.63 -13.79
N SER A 197 -8.20 -13.79 -13.42
CA SER A 197 -8.48 -14.15 -12.02
C SER A 197 -7.22 -14.19 -11.14
N ASP A 198 -6.12 -14.77 -11.64
CA ASP A 198 -4.82 -14.82 -10.95
C ASP A 198 -4.29 -13.41 -10.65
N ALA A 199 -4.52 -12.46 -11.56
CA ALA A 199 -4.16 -11.06 -11.33
C ALA A 199 -5.08 -10.39 -10.28
N ALA A 200 -6.39 -10.63 -10.36
CA ALA A 200 -7.37 -10.10 -9.39
C ALA A 200 -7.09 -10.60 -7.96
N THR A 201 -6.79 -11.89 -7.79
CA THR A 201 -6.42 -12.49 -6.50
C THR A 201 -5.04 -12.01 -6.03
N TRP A 202 -4.06 -11.83 -6.92
CA TRP A 202 -2.76 -11.23 -6.59
C TRP A 202 -2.89 -9.79 -6.08
N PHE A 203 -3.62 -8.92 -6.80
CA PHE A 203 -3.85 -7.53 -6.40
C PHE A 203 -4.55 -7.40 -5.05
N PHE A 204 -5.45 -8.33 -4.71
CA PHE A 204 -6.08 -8.35 -3.40
C PHE A 204 -5.11 -8.85 -2.32
N THR A 205 -4.43 -9.98 -2.57
CA THR A 205 -3.47 -10.61 -1.65
C THR A 205 -2.33 -9.68 -1.26
N ILE A 206 -1.73 -8.96 -2.21
CA ILE A 206 -0.58 -8.09 -1.95
C ILE A 206 -0.96 -6.87 -1.09
N VAL A 207 -2.22 -6.41 -1.15
CA VAL A 207 -2.75 -5.35 -0.24
C VAL A 207 -3.01 -5.91 1.17
N LEU A 208 -3.48 -7.16 1.30
CA LEU A 208 -3.57 -7.83 2.60
C LEU A 208 -2.19 -8.03 3.23
N LYS A 209 -1.17 -8.39 2.44
CA LYS A 209 0.23 -8.43 2.91
C LYS A 209 0.76 -7.05 3.30
N GLY A 210 0.38 -5.99 2.59
CA GLY A 210 0.69 -4.62 3.00
C GLY A 210 0.07 -4.23 4.35
N LEU A 211 -1.13 -4.75 4.67
CA LEU A 211 -1.73 -4.60 6.00
C LEU A 211 -0.95 -5.36 7.08
N GLN A 212 -0.30 -6.47 6.75
CA GLN A 212 0.53 -7.20 7.71
C GLN A 212 1.84 -6.44 8.01
N VAL A 213 2.50 -5.89 7.00
CA VAL A 213 3.74 -5.10 7.17
C VAL A 213 3.48 -3.74 7.84
N HIS A 214 2.41 -3.02 7.46
CA HIS A 214 2.21 -1.63 7.89
C HIS A 214 0.97 -1.37 8.77
N GLY A 215 0.21 -2.40 9.14
CA GLY A 215 -1.06 -2.28 9.87
C GLY A 215 -0.94 -1.62 11.25
N GLN A 216 0.25 -1.67 11.87
CA GLN A 216 0.57 -1.00 13.13
C GLN A 216 0.57 0.54 13.02
N HIS A 217 0.55 1.10 11.81
CA HIS A 217 0.51 2.54 11.56
C HIS A 217 -0.89 2.95 11.09
N ASP A 218 -1.63 3.69 11.92
CA ASP A 218 -3.04 4.08 11.65
C ASP A 218 -3.28 4.65 10.26
N VAL A 219 -2.35 5.49 9.76
CA VAL A 219 -2.48 6.14 8.45
C VAL A 219 -2.39 5.13 7.30
N CYS A 220 -1.45 4.17 7.37
CA CYS A 220 -1.33 3.10 6.40
C CYS A 220 -2.47 2.09 6.52
N MET A 221 -2.84 1.69 7.75
CA MET A 221 -4.01 0.84 7.98
C MET A 221 -5.27 1.45 7.38
N ALA A 222 -5.57 2.73 7.66
CA ALA A 222 -6.77 3.40 7.15
C ALA A 222 -6.80 3.48 5.62
N ALA A 223 -5.64 3.73 4.99
CA ALA A 223 -5.49 3.76 3.53
C ALA A 223 -5.61 2.36 2.90
N LEU A 224 -4.92 1.36 3.44
CA LEU A 224 -4.90 -0.01 2.92
C LEU A 224 -6.23 -0.73 3.13
N VAL A 225 -6.90 -0.55 4.27
CA VAL A 225 -8.29 -1.02 4.47
C VAL A 225 -9.24 -0.36 3.46
N ASN A 226 -9.01 0.91 3.09
CA ASN A 226 -9.78 1.59 2.06
C ASN A 226 -9.51 1.03 0.66
N LEU A 227 -8.26 0.68 0.35
CA LEU A 227 -7.88 0.05 -0.91
C LEU A 227 -8.45 -1.36 -1.00
N ALA A 228 -8.22 -2.22 0.00
CA ALA A 228 -8.74 -3.58 0.08
C ALA A 228 -10.28 -3.62 -0.06
N PHE A 229 -10.98 -2.67 0.58
CA PHE A 229 -12.44 -2.54 0.44
C PHE A 229 -12.86 -2.22 -1.00
N GLN A 230 -12.22 -1.25 -1.66
CA GLN A 230 -12.53 -0.91 -3.06
C GLN A 230 -12.22 -2.07 -4.01
N ILE A 231 -11.09 -2.77 -3.82
CA ILE A 231 -10.72 -3.94 -4.60
C ILE A 231 -11.79 -5.02 -4.45
N TYR A 232 -12.14 -5.39 -3.23
CA TYR A 232 -13.15 -6.42 -2.98
C TYR A 232 -14.52 -6.02 -3.53
N GLU A 233 -14.98 -4.78 -3.29
CA GLU A 233 -16.28 -4.29 -3.76
C GLU A 233 -16.43 -4.28 -5.30
N ASN A 234 -15.35 -4.02 -6.05
CA ASN A 234 -15.41 -3.91 -7.51
C ASN A 234 -14.99 -5.19 -8.24
N LEU A 235 -14.10 -6.00 -7.66
CA LEU A 235 -13.65 -7.27 -8.27
C LEU A 235 -14.53 -8.46 -7.88
N ARG A 236 -15.03 -8.55 -6.64
CA ARG A 236 -15.81 -9.72 -6.16
C ARG A 236 -17.05 -10.08 -7.01
N PRO A 237 -17.78 -9.14 -7.64
CA PRO A 237 -18.87 -9.48 -8.57
C PRO A 237 -18.42 -10.17 -9.86
N HIS A 238 -17.14 -10.06 -10.22
CA HIS A 238 -16.54 -10.56 -11.46
C HIS A 238 -15.62 -11.78 -11.24
N PHE A 239 -14.98 -11.84 -10.07
CA PHE A 239 -14.01 -12.87 -9.67
C PHE A 239 -14.44 -13.47 -8.32
N VAL A 240 -14.78 -14.75 -8.30
CA VAL A 240 -15.32 -15.44 -7.12
C VAL A 240 -14.22 -15.84 -6.13
N GLU A 241 -13.03 -16.04 -6.65
CA GLU A 241 -11.81 -16.51 -6.00
C GLU A 241 -11.30 -15.54 -4.92
N LEU A 242 -11.74 -14.26 -4.97
CA LEU A 242 -11.53 -13.31 -3.88
C LEU A 242 -12.21 -13.74 -2.57
N LYS A 243 -13.31 -14.52 -2.60
CA LYS A 243 -13.87 -15.13 -1.38
C LYS A 243 -12.86 -16.12 -0.78
N SER A 244 -12.23 -16.95 -1.60
CA SER A 244 -11.22 -17.92 -1.16
C SER A 244 -9.93 -17.28 -0.64
N VAL A 245 -9.61 -16.04 -1.04
CA VAL A 245 -8.55 -15.24 -0.40
C VAL A 245 -9.00 -14.69 0.96
N MET A 246 -10.27 -14.25 1.11
CA MET A 246 -10.82 -13.85 2.42
C MET A 246 -10.86 -15.02 3.41
N GLU A 247 -11.26 -16.22 2.94
CA GLU A 247 -11.38 -17.44 3.75
C GLU A 247 -10.05 -17.93 4.35
N GLN A 248 -8.91 -17.46 3.84
CA GLN A 248 -7.58 -17.73 4.38
C GLN A 248 -7.15 -16.77 5.51
N ILE A 249 -7.87 -15.66 5.74
CA ILE A 249 -7.47 -14.65 6.73
C ILE A 249 -7.62 -15.22 8.15
N PRO A 250 -6.61 -15.08 9.04
CA PRO A 250 -6.71 -15.53 10.42
C PRO A 250 -7.93 -14.99 11.18
N ASP A 251 -8.48 -15.79 12.07
CA ASP A 251 -9.63 -15.49 12.95
C ASP A 251 -10.95 -15.10 12.23
N ILE A 252 -11.04 -15.23 10.90
CA ILE A 252 -12.21 -14.79 10.13
C ILE A 252 -13.48 -15.59 10.47
N GLN A 253 -14.57 -14.86 10.73
CA GLN A 253 -15.87 -15.44 11.04
C GLN A 253 -16.63 -15.74 9.73
N LEU A 254 -16.65 -17.01 9.31
CA LEU A 254 -17.20 -17.44 8.02
C LEU A 254 -18.66 -17.00 7.83
N ASP A 255 -19.56 -17.23 8.79
CA ASP A 255 -20.96 -16.75 8.75
C ASP A 255 -21.08 -15.24 8.50
N SER A 256 -20.12 -14.46 9.01
CA SER A 256 -20.07 -13.00 8.86
C SER A 256 -19.53 -12.58 7.49
N LEU A 257 -18.61 -13.36 6.93
CA LEU A 257 -18.14 -13.23 5.54
C LEU A 257 -19.27 -13.55 4.56
N GLU A 258 -19.99 -14.67 4.74
CA GLU A 258 -21.10 -15.04 3.84
C GLU A 258 -22.23 -14.01 3.87
N GLN A 259 -22.60 -13.54 5.06
CA GLN A 259 -23.57 -12.45 5.23
C GLN A 259 -23.10 -11.10 4.66
N PHE A 260 -21.80 -10.89 4.48
CA PHE A 260 -21.25 -9.68 3.85
C PHE A 260 -21.23 -9.84 2.33
N ASP A 261 -20.71 -10.97 1.85
CA ASP A 261 -20.58 -11.34 0.44
C ASP A 261 -21.95 -11.39 -0.26
N ALA A 262 -22.93 -12.08 0.34
CA ALA A 262 -24.30 -12.12 -0.15
C ALA A 262 -24.96 -10.73 -0.24
N LYS A 263 -24.62 -9.79 0.66
CA LYS A 263 -25.10 -8.39 0.61
C LYS A 263 -24.35 -7.55 -0.41
N LEU A 264 -23.10 -7.90 -0.72
CA LEU A 264 -22.25 -7.20 -1.68
C LEU A 264 -22.65 -7.54 -3.12
N LEU A 265 -23.04 -8.79 -3.38
CA LEU A 265 -23.49 -9.27 -4.69
C LEU A 265 -24.91 -8.82 -5.08
N ILE A 266 -25.71 -8.27 -4.16
CA ILE A 266 -27.03 -7.69 -4.47
C ILE A 266 -26.84 -6.36 -5.24
N PRO A 267 -27.37 -6.22 -6.47
CA PRO A 267 -27.23 -4.99 -7.25
C PRO A 267 -27.81 -3.77 -6.52
N THR A 268 -26.93 -2.92 -6.02
CA THR A 268 -27.31 -1.67 -5.35
C THR A 268 -27.40 -0.56 -6.40
N PRO A 269 -28.45 0.29 -6.40
CA PRO A 269 -28.57 1.39 -7.35
C PRO A 269 -27.34 2.31 -7.33
N ALA A 270 -26.76 2.54 -8.51
CA ALA A 270 -25.56 3.35 -8.69
C ALA A 270 -25.73 4.78 -8.16
N GLY A 271 -24.65 5.36 -7.62
CA GLY A 271 -24.63 6.73 -7.11
C GLY A 271 -24.93 6.90 -5.62
N LYS A 272 -25.19 5.82 -4.86
CA LYS A 272 -25.16 5.89 -3.39
C LYS A 272 -23.71 6.01 -2.88
N PRO A 273 -23.43 6.85 -1.86
CA PRO A 273 -22.10 6.91 -1.24
C PRO A 273 -21.78 5.60 -0.51
N VAL A 274 -20.49 5.30 -0.37
CA VAL A 274 -20.00 4.13 0.37
C VAL A 274 -20.58 4.12 1.79
N ASP A 275 -21.32 3.05 2.13
CA ASP A 275 -21.83 2.90 3.49
C ASP A 275 -20.67 2.66 4.46
N LYS A 276 -20.44 3.62 5.35
CA LYS A 276 -19.46 3.53 6.42
C LYS A 276 -19.62 2.24 7.22
N ARG A 277 -20.85 1.77 7.46
CA ARG A 277 -21.13 0.51 8.17
C ARG A 277 -20.64 -0.73 7.40
N LYS A 278 -20.74 -0.71 6.06
CA LYS A 278 -20.22 -1.78 5.18
C LYS A 278 -18.69 -1.81 5.26
N LYS A 279 -18.01 -0.66 5.20
CA LYS A 279 -16.55 -0.57 5.39
C LYS A 279 -16.11 -0.97 6.81
N ASP A 280 -16.84 -0.56 7.84
CA ASP A 280 -16.57 -0.94 9.24
C ASP A 280 -16.77 -2.45 9.49
N HIS A 281 -17.74 -3.10 8.82
CA HIS A 281 -17.91 -4.56 8.83
C HIS A 281 -16.75 -5.22 8.10
N PHE A 282 -16.39 -4.77 6.89
CA PHE A 282 -15.26 -5.30 6.14
C PHE A 282 -13.94 -5.25 6.92
N ARG A 283 -13.65 -4.14 7.63
CA ARG A 283 -12.46 -4.03 8.50
C ARG A 283 -12.41 -5.09 9.60
N ARG A 284 -13.56 -5.59 10.08
CA ARG A 284 -13.63 -6.68 11.07
C ARG A 284 -13.44 -8.07 10.44
N LEU A 285 -13.78 -8.24 9.16
CA LEU A 285 -13.51 -9.50 8.46
C LEU A 285 -12.02 -9.67 8.17
N ILE A 286 -11.32 -8.57 7.87
CA ILE A 286 -9.87 -8.59 7.58
C ILE A 286 -8.98 -8.31 8.80
N SER A 287 -9.50 -8.29 10.03
CA SER A 287 -8.70 -7.86 11.19
C SER A 287 -7.52 -8.78 11.53
N GLY A 288 -7.59 -10.07 11.16
CA GLY A 288 -6.49 -11.02 11.36
C GLY A 288 -5.24 -10.76 10.51
N CYS A 289 -5.33 -9.97 9.43
CA CYS A 289 -4.17 -9.55 8.64
C CYS A 289 -3.72 -8.11 8.92
N ILE A 290 -4.27 -7.43 9.93
CA ILE A 290 -3.76 -6.12 10.35
C ILE A 290 -2.55 -6.35 11.27
N GLY A 291 -1.37 -5.90 10.81
CA GLY A 291 -0.12 -5.98 11.57
C GLY A 291 -0.24 -5.33 12.95
N LYS A 292 0.23 -6.04 13.98
CA LYS A 292 0.21 -5.60 15.38
C LYS A 292 1.57 -5.00 15.76
N PRO A 293 1.65 -4.03 16.68
CA PRO A 293 2.93 -3.54 17.18
C PRO A 293 3.78 -4.66 17.79
N LEU A 294 5.11 -4.58 17.64
CA LEU A 294 6.07 -5.53 18.25
C LEU A 294 5.82 -5.75 19.75
N GLY A 295 5.48 -4.69 20.49
CA GLY A 295 5.14 -4.74 21.92
C GLY A 295 3.83 -5.46 22.26
N GLU A 296 3.03 -5.85 21.26
CA GLU A 296 1.89 -6.77 21.40
C GLU A 296 2.22 -8.16 20.87
N GLN A 297 3.05 -8.29 19.82
CA GLN A 297 3.54 -9.59 19.34
C GLN A 297 4.37 -10.31 20.40
N PHE A 298 5.24 -9.59 21.12
CA PHE A 298 6.01 -10.14 22.25
C PHE A 298 5.21 -10.23 23.56
N ARG A 299 3.95 -9.78 23.61
CA ARG A 299 3.02 -10.19 24.68
C ARG A 299 2.53 -11.61 24.39
N LYS A 300 3.40 -12.58 24.71
CA LYS A 300 2.98 -13.96 24.98
C LYS A 300 1.74 -13.90 25.87
N GLU A 301 0.64 -14.48 25.43
CA GLU A 301 -0.64 -14.32 26.13
C GLU A 301 -0.64 -15.19 27.39
N VAL A 302 0.01 -14.69 28.46
CA VAL A 302 0.23 -15.45 29.69
C VAL A 302 -1.05 -15.47 30.52
N HIS A 303 -1.96 -16.34 30.09
CA HIS A 303 -3.13 -16.81 30.82
C HIS A 303 -2.70 -17.63 32.05
N ILE A 304 -1.95 -17.01 32.98
CA ILE A 304 -1.52 -17.63 34.24
C ILE A 304 -2.73 -17.75 35.17
N LYS A 305 -3.57 -18.76 34.90
CA LYS A 305 -4.56 -19.26 35.82
C LYS A 305 -3.81 -19.68 37.09
N ASN A 306 -3.97 -18.90 38.15
CA ASN A 306 -3.32 -19.02 39.46
C ASN A 306 -1.82 -18.64 39.50
N LEU A 307 -1.49 -17.37 39.18
CA LEU A 307 -0.24 -16.76 39.66
C LEU A 307 -0.17 -16.82 41.19
N PRO A 308 0.87 -17.40 41.82
CA PRO A 308 1.05 -17.35 43.27
C PRO A 308 1.26 -15.91 43.74
N SER A 309 0.59 -15.52 44.84
CA SER A 309 0.73 -14.16 45.36
C SER A 309 2.13 -13.93 45.94
N LEU A 310 2.91 -13.06 45.29
CA LEU A 310 4.24 -12.64 45.77
C LEU A 310 4.20 -11.95 47.15
N PHE A 311 3.02 -11.46 47.56
CA PHE A 311 2.78 -10.91 48.89
C PHE A 311 2.19 -11.97 49.81
N ARG A 312 2.93 -12.36 50.85
CA ARG A 312 2.43 -13.22 51.93
C ARG A 312 1.26 -12.55 52.66
N LYS A 313 0.02 -12.99 52.38
CA LYS A 313 -1.09 -12.82 53.34
C LYS A 313 -0.77 -13.65 54.58
N LEU A 314 -0.92 -13.05 55.76
CA LEU A 314 -0.56 -13.67 57.02
C LEU A 314 -1.75 -14.45 57.61
N LYS A 315 -1.53 -15.74 57.92
CA LYS A 315 -2.50 -16.72 58.47
C LYS A 315 -3.57 -17.21 57.45
N SER A 316 -3.97 -18.49 57.45
CA SER A 316 -3.47 -19.66 58.20
C SER A 316 -3.75 -20.99 57.49
N VAL A 317 -2.91 -21.99 57.80
CA VAL A 317 -2.94 -23.44 57.54
C VAL A 317 -4.33 -24.08 57.35
N GLN A 318 -4.51 -24.91 56.30
CA GLN A 318 -4.73 -26.38 56.41
C GLN A 318 -4.64 -27.08 55.01
N GLU A 319 -4.20 -28.35 55.02
CA GLU A 319 -4.32 -29.52 54.10
C GLU A 319 -5.34 -29.47 52.92
N LEU A 320 -5.28 -30.19 51.77
CA LEU A 320 -4.41 -31.15 51.00
C LEU A 320 -5.12 -31.33 49.60
N GLU A 321 -4.72 -32.05 48.51
CA GLU A 321 -3.46 -32.46 47.83
C GLU A 321 -3.84 -33.22 46.49
N VAL A 322 -2.91 -33.93 45.81
CA VAL A 322 -3.07 -34.99 44.78
C VAL A 322 -3.20 -34.62 43.26
N ASP A 323 -2.08 -34.85 42.53
CA ASP A 323 -1.84 -35.52 41.22
C ASP A 323 -2.34 -35.09 39.81
N GLN A 324 -1.49 -35.49 38.85
CA GLN A 324 -1.50 -35.52 37.36
C GLN A 324 -1.51 -37.02 36.90
N PRO A 325 -1.70 -37.45 35.60
CA PRO A 325 -0.85 -37.03 34.46
C PRO A 325 -1.32 -37.22 32.98
N LEU A 326 -0.50 -36.64 32.08
CA LEU A 326 -0.04 -37.04 30.71
C LEU A 326 -0.74 -38.11 29.85
N ALA A 327 -0.99 -37.77 28.56
CA ALA A 327 -0.71 -38.53 27.31
C ALA A 327 -1.28 -37.77 26.07
N SER A 328 -0.91 -37.98 24.80
CA SER A 328 0.36 -38.34 24.11
C SER A 328 0.13 -38.25 22.57
N THR A 329 1.20 -38.08 21.76
CA THR A 329 1.37 -38.57 20.34
C THR A 329 0.35 -38.12 19.24
N GLU A 330 0.59 -38.14 17.92
CA GLU A 330 1.77 -38.39 17.05
C GLU A 330 1.60 -37.69 15.65
N GLU A 331 2.58 -37.90 14.77
CA GLU A 331 2.83 -37.43 13.37
C GLU A 331 1.62 -37.50 12.36
N ASP A 332 1.59 -36.82 11.20
CA ASP A 332 2.43 -37.07 10.00
C ASP A 332 2.38 -35.97 8.86
N GLU A 333 2.96 -36.27 7.68
CA GLU A 333 3.47 -35.39 6.58
C GLU A 333 2.54 -34.45 5.74
N CYS A 334 2.91 -33.15 5.74
CA CYS A 334 3.55 -32.38 4.62
C CYS A 334 2.78 -31.78 3.37
N VAL A 335 3.36 -30.66 2.89
CA VAL A 335 3.25 -29.93 1.58
C VAL A 335 1.96 -29.14 1.18
N LEU A 336 1.89 -27.84 1.52
CA LEU A 336 2.03 -26.72 0.54
C LEU A 336 1.92 -25.30 1.20
N THR A 337 3.05 -24.58 1.24
CA THR A 337 3.21 -23.10 1.32
C THR A 337 2.16 -22.27 2.09
N ASN A 338 2.46 -21.91 3.33
CA ASN A 338 1.66 -20.96 4.10
C ASN A 338 1.76 -19.53 3.53
N LEU A 339 0.62 -18.84 3.40
CA LEU A 339 0.57 -17.47 2.88
C LEU A 339 1.01 -16.40 3.90
N PHE A 340 1.00 -16.76 5.19
CA PHE A 340 0.98 -15.87 6.36
C PHE A 340 1.92 -16.29 7.51
N GLU A 341 3.05 -16.93 7.19
CA GLU A 341 4.19 -17.00 8.13
C GLU A 341 4.94 -15.64 8.17
N PRO A 342 5.60 -15.31 9.31
CA PRO A 342 6.08 -13.95 9.63
C PRO A 342 7.29 -13.47 8.82
#